data_AF-A0A3Q2YIV5-F1
#
_entry.id   AF-A0A3Q2YIV5-F1
#
_cell.length_a   1.000
_cell.length_b   1.000
_cell.length_c   1.000
_cell.angle_alpha   90.00
_cell.angle_beta   90.00
_cell.angle_gamma   90.00
#
_symmetry.space_group_name_H-M   'P 1'
#
loop_
_entity.id
_entity.type
_entity.pdbx_description
1 polymer ?
#
loop_
_entity_poly.entity_id
_entity_poly.type
_entity_poly.pdbx_seq_one_letter_code
_entity_poly.pdbx_strand_id
1 'polypeptide(L)'
;MCTQTKAAARMVNIPQADIDASGVFKYVLIRVHSKEKGDDTEVDIVRGYGWAEYHAEIYDKVSEELEKDGLLDCECVGGGRIRHDAQAKKIHVYGYSMVSVQFSPLASPDSVLPKG
;
A
#
# COMPACT_ATOMS: atom_id res chain seq x y z
N MET A 1 14.80 17.93 20.35
CA MET A 1 14.58 18.14 18.90
C MET A 1 14.19 16.80 18.33
N CYS A 2 12.99 16.65 17.77
CA CYS A 2 12.57 15.40 17.15
C CYS A 2 13.40 15.24 15.87
N THR A 3 14.39 14.35 15.86
CA THR A 3 15.15 14.03 14.66
C THR A 3 14.21 13.26 13.73
N GLN A 4 13.74 13.93 12.67
CA GLN A 4 12.96 13.28 11.63
C GLN A 4 13.88 12.34 10.84
N THR A 5 13.50 11.06 10.75
CA THR A 5 14.21 10.06 9.95
C THR A 5 14.09 10.39 8.46
N LYS A 6 14.97 9.84 7.63
CA LYS A 6 14.95 10.09 6.18
C LYS A 6 13.69 9.50 5.55
N ALA A 7 13.21 8.38 6.07
CA ALA A 7 11.98 7.72 5.72
C ALA A 7 10.78 8.60 6.06
N ALA A 8 10.68 9.12 7.28
CA ALA A 8 9.60 10.05 7.65
C ALA A 8 9.61 11.32 6.77
N ALA A 9 10.78 11.88 6.47
CA ALA A 9 10.90 13.03 5.57
C ALA A 9 10.47 12.70 4.13
N ARG A 10 10.73 11.48 3.64
CA ARG A 10 10.23 11.00 2.34
C ARG A 10 8.72 10.85 2.33
N MET A 11 8.16 10.19 3.36
CA MET A 11 6.73 9.90 3.47
C MET A 11 5.87 11.17 3.44
N VAL A 12 6.35 12.27 4.03
CA VAL A 12 5.65 13.58 3.98
C VAL A 12 5.46 14.09 2.54
N ASN A 13 6.35 13.73 1.62
CA ASN A 13 6.28 14.15 0.22
C ASN A 13 5.43 13.21 -0.65
N ILE A 14 4.99 12.07 -0.12
CA ILE A 14 4.17 11.12 -0.86
C ILE A 14 2.71 11.60 -0.82
N PRO A 15 2.05 11.81 -1.98
CA PRO A 15 0.63 12.13 -2.00
C PRO A 15 -0.19 10.99 -1.37
N GLN A 16 -1.06 11.31 -0.41
CA GLN A 16 -1.93 10.32 0.23
C GLN A 16 -2.89 9.68 -0.77
N ALA A 17 -3.34 10.42 -1.78
CA ALA A 17 -4.14 9.88 -2.86
C ALA A 17 -3.62 10.41 -4.19
N ASP A 18 -3.38 9.50 -5.12
CA ASP A 18 -3.11 9.82 -6.53
C ASP A 18 -3.98 8.90 -7.39
N ILE A 19 -5.01 9.49 -7.99
CA ILE A 19 -6.04 8.79 -8.74
C ILE A 19 -6.39 9.55 -10.02
N ASP A 20 -6.84 8.84 -11.04
CA ASP A 20 -7.28 9.46 -12.29
C ASP A 20 -8.44 10.44 -12.06
N ALA A 21 -8.40 11.56 -12.77
CA ALA A 21 -9.34 12.68 -12.59
C ALA A 21 -10.79 12.36 -12.97
N SER A 22 -11.03 11.28 -13.73
CA SER A 22 -12.39 10.82 -14.06
C SER A 22 -12.38 9.37 -14.55
N GLY A 23 -13.54 8.72 -14.52
CA GLY A 23 -13.75 7.38 -15.09
C GLY A 23 -14.05 6.31 -14.03
N VAL A 24 -13.98 5.05 -14.45
CA VAL A 24 -14.11 3.90 -13.56
C VAL A 24 -12.85 3.06 -13.68
N PHE A 25 -12.13 2.91 -12.56
CA PHE A 25 -10.82 2.27 -12.55
C PHE A 25 -10.58 1.47 -11.27
N LYS A 26 -9.58 0.60 -11.30
CA LYS A 26 -9.15 -0.16 -10.13
C LYS A 26 -8.27 0.72 -9.24
N TYR A 27 -8.28 0.45 -7.95
CA TYR A 27 -7.39 1.11 -7.00
C TYR A 27 -6.85 0.12 -5.98
N VAL A 28 -5.68 0.43 -5.44
CA VAL A 28 -5.06 -0.28 -4.33
C VAL A 28 -4.83 0.66 -3.15
N LEU A 29 -4.98 0.12 -1.95
CA LEU A 29 -4.57 0.76 -0.71
C LEU A 29 -3.24 0.14 -0.31
N ILE A 30 -2.20 0.97 -0.26
CA ILE A 30 -0.84 0.55 0.04
C ILE A 30 -0.43 1.20 1.36
N ARG A 31 0.09 0.41 2.27
CA ARG A 31 0.72 0.90 3.50
C ARG A 31 2.21 0.98 3.28
N VAL A 32 2.77 2.16 3.50
CA VAL A 32 4.20 2.41 3.34
C VAL A 32 4.81 2.48 4.73
N HIS A 33 5.72 1.56 5.02
CA HIS A 33 6.43 1.44 6.30
C HIS A 33 7.86 1.98 6.18
N SER A 34 8.38 2.52 7.28
CA SER A 34 9.79 2.88 7.39
C SER A 34 10.64 1.61 7.57
N LYS A 35 11.74 1.49 6.82
CA LYS A 35 12.77 0.46 7.04
C LYS A 35 13.88 0.93 7.98
N GLU A 36 13.82 2.18 8.47
CA GLU A 36 14.84 2.69 9.38
C GLU A 36 14.68 2.10 10.78
N LYS A 37 15.81 1.71 11.39
CA LYS A 37 15.79 1.10 12.74
C LYS A 37 15.29 2.11 13.78
N GLY A 38 14.28 1.71 14.54
CA GLY A 38 13.69 2.53 15.60
C GLY A 38 12.68 3.56 15.11
N ASP A 39 12.21 3.40 13.87
CA ASP A 39 11.16 4.21 13.26
C ASP A 39 10.02 3.31 12.80
N ASP A 40 8.92 3.34 13.53
CA ASP A 40 7.71 2.56 13.24
C ASP A 40 6.66 3.41 12.51
N THR A 41 7.09 4.47 11.81
CA THR A 41 6.18 5.31 11.03
C THR A 41 5.61 4.54 9.85
N GLU A 42 4.29 4.58 9.72
CA GLU A 42 3.54 4.03 8.59
C GLU A 42 2.60 5.10 8.02
N VAL A 43 2.38 5.06 6.70
CA VAL A 43 1.39 5.89 6.02
C VAL A 43 0.61 5.09 5.00
N ASP A 44 -0.72 5.25 5.02
CA ASP A 44 -1.60 4.63 4.03
C ASP A 44 -1.78 5.56 2.82
N ILE A 45 -1.55 5.04 1.63
CA ILE A 45 -1.70 5.76 0.36
C ILE A 45 -2.66 5.03 -0.58
N VAL A 46 -3.43 5.81 -1.33
CA VAL A 46 -4.39 5.34 -2.32
C VAL A 46 -3.85 5.61 -3.72
N ARG A 47 -3.82 4.57 -4.55
CA ARG A 47 -3.37 4.65 -5.95
C ARG A 47 -4.40 4.02 -6.87
N GLY A 48 -4.82 4.72 -7.92
CA GLY A 48 -5.89 4.22 -8.78
C GLY A 48 -5.89 4.86 -10.16
N TYR A 49 -5.69 4.03 -11.19
CA TYR A 49 -5.52 4.52 -12.55
C TYR A 49 -6.29 3.67 -13.56
N GLY A 50 -6.82 4.32 -14.60
CA GLY A 50 -7.56 3.69 -15.69
C GLY A 50 -6.68 2.93 -16.68
N TRP A 51 -5.37 3.16 -16.68
CA TRP A 51 -4.42 2.39 -17.50
C TRP A 51 -4.19 0.97 -16.96
N ALA A 52 -4.43 0.73 -15.68
CA ALA A 52 -4.15 -0.55 -15.04
C ALA A 52 -5.33 -1.52 -15.21
N GLU A 53 -5.05 -2.65 -15.83
CA GLU A 53 -6.01 -3.74 -15.98
C GLU A 53 -6.13 -4.54 -14.68
N TYR A 54 -5.09 -4.59 -13.86
CA TYR A 54 -5.08 -5.34 -12.59
C TYR A 54 -4.59 -4.53 -11.40
N HIS A 55 -5.00 -4.91 -10.20
CA HIS A 55 -4.53 -4.31 -8.95
C HIS A 55 -3.00 -4.45 -8.77
N ALA A 56 -2.45 -5.59 -9.20
CA ALA A 56 -1.02 -5.88 -9.10
C ALA A 56 -0.17 -4.89 -9.91
N GLU A 57 -0.60 -4.48 -11.11
CA GLU A 57 0.15 -3.54 -11.94
C GLU A 57 0.31 -2.16 -11.28
N ILE A 58 -0.71 -1.72 -10.54
CA ILE A 58 -0.64 -0.48 -9.76
C ILE A 58 0.31 -0.65 -8.59
N TYR A 59 0.17 -1.77 -7.86
CA TYR A 59 1.02 -2.06 -6.71
C TYR A 59 2.49 -2.15 -7.11
N ASP A 60 2.83 -3.01 -8.07
CA ASP A 60 4.22 -3.26 -8.50
C ASP A 60 4.91 -1.98 -8.93
N LYS A 61 4.22 -1.14 -9.71
CA LYS A 61 4.76 0.15 -10.17
C LYS A 61 5.02 1.12 -9.02
N VAL A 62 4.10 1.19 -8.07
CA VAL A 62 4.20 2.11 -6.92
C VAL A 62 5.22 1.62 -5.91
N SER A 63 5.25 0.33 -5.60
CA SER A 63 6.23 -0.27 -4.69
C SER A 63 7.63 -0.16 -5.27
N GLU A 64 7.82 -0.41 -6.58
CA GLU A 64 9.12 -0.24 -7.24
C GLU A 64 9.64 1.19 -7.10
N GLU A 65 8.78 2.20 -7.28
CA GLU A 65 9.16 3.61 -7.14
C GLU A 65 9.52 3.98 -5.69
N LEU A 66 8.70 3.55 -4.72
CA LEU A 66 8.87 3.92 -3.31
C LEU A 66 10.00 3.16 -2.62
N GLU A 67 10.22 1.90 -2.98
CA GLU A 67 11.25 1.05 -2.40
C GLU A 67 12.61 1.19 -3.07
N LYS A 68 12.69 1.92 -4.20
CA LYS A 68 13.92 2.08 -4.99
C LYS A 68 15.13 2.52 -4.18
N ASP A 69 14.90 3.35 -3.17
CA ASP A 69 15.96 3.90 -2.31
C ASP A 69 16.24 3.05 -1.06
N GLY A 70 15.53 1.94 -0.88
CA GLY A 70 15.69 0.98 0.22
C GLY A 70 15.26 1.48 1.61
N LEU A 71 14.70 2.69 1.69
CA LEU A 71 14.28 3.33 2.94
C LEU A 71 12.86 2.96 3.37
N LEU A 72 12.03 2.50 2.42
CA LEU A 72 10.62 2.25 2.61
C LEU A 72 10.27 0.79 2.25
N ASP A 73 9.16 0.30 2.79
CA ASP A 73 8.54 -0.98 2.47
C ASP A 73 7.07 -0.75 2.12
N CYS A 74 6.55 -1.43 1.11
CA CYS A 74 5.16 -1.28 0.67
C CYS A 74 4.38 -2.57 0.90
N GLU A 75 3.31 -2.49 1.68
CA GLU A 75 2.38 -3.59 1.93
C GLU A 75 1.03 -3.32 1.24
N CYS A 76 0.52 -4.30 0.49
CA CYS A 76 -0.81 -4.21 -0.10
C CYS A 76 -1.87 -4.56 0.95
N VAL A 77 -2.55 -3.54 1.48
CA VAL A 77 -3.62 -3.69 2.51
C VAL A 77 -4.95 -4.07 1.87
N GLY A 78 -5.16 -3.72 0.60
CA GLY A 78 -6.35 -4.09 -0.14
C GLY A 78 -6.55 -3.28 -1.41
N GLY A 79 -7.78 -3.27 -1.90
CA GLY A 79 -8.14 -2.53 -3.10
C GLY A 79 -9.58 -2.75 -3.51
N GLY A 80 -9.95 -2.19 -4.66
CA GLY A 80 -11.30 -2.25 -5.19
C GLY A 80 -11.43 -1.48 -6.49
N ARG A 81 -12.57 -0.82 -6.67
CA ARG A 81 -12.85 0.06 -7.80
C ARG A 81 -13.28 1.43 -7.33
N ILE A 82 -12.84 2.44 -8.07
CA ILE A 82 -13.27 3.83 -7.91
C ILE A 82 -14.03 4.22 -9.17
N ARG A 83 -15.19 4.87 -8.99
CA ARG A 83 -15.86 5.66 -10.01
C ARG A 83 -15.70 7.12 -9.65
N HIS A 84 -14.91 7.84 -10.43
CA HIS A 84 -14.68 9.26 -10.27
C HIS A 84 -15.47 10.03 -11.33
N ASP A 85 -16.45 10.81 -10.87
CA ASP A 85 -17.23 11.73 -11.67
C ASP A 85 -16.84 13.17 -11.32
N ALA A 86 -15.95 13.75 -12.12
CA ALA A 86 -15.46 15.11 -11.92
C ALA A 86 -16.57 16.16 -12.08
N GLN A 87 -17.53 15.92 -12.98
CA GLN A 87 -18.63 16.87 -13.23
C GLN A 87 -19.57 16.92 -12.04
N ALA A 88 -19.93 15.75 -11.49
CA ALA A 88 -20.75 15.64 -10.29
C ALA A 88 -19.96 15.86 -8.98
N LYS A 89 -18.63 16.08 -9.05
CA LYS A 89 -17.71 16.14 -7.91
C LYS A 89 -17.91 14.95 -6.95
N LYS A 90 -18.13 13.76 -7.51
CA LYS A 90 -18.50 12.56 -6.77
C LYS A 90 -17.50 11.45 -7.02
N ILE A 91 -16.98 10.89 -5.94
CA ILE A 91 -16.14 9.70 -5.95
C ILE A 91 -16.92 8.60 -5.25
N HIS A 92 -17.12 7.47 -5.95
CA HIS A 92 -17.75 6.29 -5.40
C HIS A 92 -16.71 5.17 -5.35
N VAL A 93 -16.39 4.71 -4.15
CA VAL A 93 -15.43 3.62 -3.90
C VAL A 93 -16.21 2.36 -3.54
N TYR A 94 -15.96 1.26 -4.23
CA TYR A 94 -16.76 0.03 -4.12
C TYR A 94 -16.00 -1.21 -4.62
N GLY A 95 -16.53 -2.39 -4.29
CA GLY A 95 -15.94 -3.67 -4.65
C GLY A 95 -14.78 -4.08 -3.75
N TYR A 96 -14.12 -5.17 -4.12
CA TYR A 96 -12.96 -5.73 -3.44
C TYR A 96 -11.88 -6.06 -4.47
N SER A 97 -10.61 -6.10 -4.07
CA SER A 97 -9.52 -6.63 -4.89
C SER A 97 -9.48 -8.15 -4.77
N MET A 98 -9.44 -8.87 -5.89
CA MET A 98 -9.05 -10.28 -5.87
C MET A 98 -7.53 -10.34 -5.88
N VAL A 99 -6.93 -10.32 -4.69
CA VAL A 99 -5.53 -10.69 -4.50
C VAL A 99 -5.51 -12.13 -4.00
N SER A 100 -5.02 -13.04 -4.83
CA SER A 100 -4.71 -14.41 -4.42
C SER A 100 -3.43 -14.41 -3.58
N VAL A 101 -3.46 -13.80 -2.39
CA VAL A 101 -2.36 -13.93 -1.43
C VAL A 101 -2.53 -15.26 -0.70
N GLN A 102 -1.70 -16.22 -1.11
CA GLN A 102 -1.44 -17.43 -0.35
C GLN A 102 -0.75 -17.00 0.94
N PHE A 103 -1.55 -16.77 2.00
CA PHE A 103 -1.06 -16.64 3.36
C PHE A 103 -0.25 -17.90 3.66
N SER A 104 1.08 -17.78 3.66
CA SER A 104 1.95 -18.80 4.22
C SER A 104 1.93 -18.55 5.73
N PRO A 105 1.34 -19.42 6.57
CA PRO A 105 1.41 -19.23 8.01
C PRO A 105 2.85 -19.50 8.46
N LEU A 106 3.65 -18.45 8.58
CA LEU A 106 4.91 -18.49 9.32
C LEU A 106 4.57 -18.27 10.80
N ALA A 107 4.08 -19.33 11.44
CA ALA A 107 3.99 -19.42 12.89
C ALA A 107 4.20 -20.87 13.33
N SER A 108 5.42 -21.18 13.75
CA SER A 108 5.75 -22.03 14.91
C SER A 108 7.27 -22.15 15.03
N PRO A 109 7.83 -21.72 16.17
CA PRO A 109 8.50 -22.73 16.98
C PRO A 109 8.25 -22.47 18.46
N ASP A 110 7.25 -23.12 19.04
CA ASP A 110 7.26 -23.39 20.47
C ASP A 110 6.32 -24.56 20.80
N SER A 111 6.91 -25.74 20.94
CA SER A 111 6.43 -26.75 21.88
C SER A 111 7.56 -27.71 22.22
N VAL A 112 8.34 -27.29 23.21
CA VAL A 112 9.08 -28.18 24.10
C VAL A 112 8.04 -29.04 24.84
N LEU A 113 8.09 -30.35 24.67
CA LEU A 113 7.57 -31.32 25.63
C LEU A 113 8.65 -32.39 25.88
N PRO A 114 9.11 -32.58 27.13
CA PRO A 114 10.02 -33.67 27.46
C PRO A 114 9.28 -35.01 27.43
N LYS A 115 9.90 -35.99 26.77
CA LYS A 115 9.49 -37.40 26.86
C LYS A 115 9.76 -37.91 28.27
N GLY A 116 8.79 -38.59 28.85
CA GLY A 116 8.93 -39.34 30.10
C GLY A 116 9.82 -40.56 29.97
#